data_AF-A0A8I0LCK4-F1
#
_entry.id   AF-A0A8I0LCK4-F1
#
_cell.length_a   1.000
_cell.length_b   1.000
_cell.length_c   1.000
_cell.angle_alpha   90.00
_cell.angle_beta   90.00
_cell.angle_gamma   90.00
#
_symmetry.space_group_name_H-M   'P 1'
#
loop_
_entity.id
_entity.type
_entity.pdbx_description
1 polymer ?
#
loop_
_entity_poly.entity_id
_entity_poly.type
_entity_poly.pdbx_seq_one_letter_code
_entity_poly.pdbx_strand_id
1 'polypeptide(L)'
;LQMGIGAIPNAVLAQLGNHKNLGIHTEMFADGVLPLVRKGVINGEAKKTDPGKMVSTFLMGSQEVYNFIDDNPGVLMMDVGYTNDPYV
;
A
#
# COMPACT_ATOMS: atom_id res chain seq x y z
N LEU A 1 5.63 -3.01 -3.47
CA LEU A 1 5.38 -1.97 -4.50
C LEU A 1 5.43 -0.62 -3.81
N GLN A 2 6.13 0.33 -4.44
CA GLN A 2 6.14 1.74 -4.07
C GLN A 2 5.54 2.52 -5.24
N MET A 3 4.53 3.35 -4.99
CA MET A 3 3.79 4.07 -6.03
C MET A 3 3.36 5.46 -5.56
N GLY A 4 3.31 6.42 -6.50
CA GLY A 4 2.74 7.75 -6.26
C GLY A 4 1.24 7.82 -6.54
N ILE A 5 0.72 9.06 -6.68
CA ILE A 5 -0.67 9.35 -7.08
C ILE A 5 -0.77 9.73 -8.56
N GLY A 6 -1.99 9.71 -9.08
CA GLY A 6 -2.31 10.23 -10.41
C GLY A 6 -2.61 9.13 -11.44
N ALA A 7 -2.82 9.56 -12.68
CA ALA A 7 -3.32 8.69 -13.73
C ALA A 7 -2.39 7.51 -14.05
N ILE A 8 -1.07 7.72 -14.05
CA ILE A 8 -0.11 6.67 -14.39
C ILE A 8 -0.07 5.57 -13.31
N PRO A 9 0.15 5.86 -12.01
CA PRO A 9 0.07 4.82 -10.98
C PRO A 9 -1.26 4.08 -10.96
N ASN A 10 -2.37 4.80 -11.12
CA ASN A 10 -3.70 4.19 -11.16
C ASN A 10 -3.89 3.24 -12.34
N ALA A 11 -3.37 3.61 -13.53
CA ALA A 11 -3.42 2.73 -14.70
C ALA A 11 -2.61 1.45 -14.49
N VAL A 12 -1.43 1.54 -13.87
CA VAL A 12 -0.63 0.35 -13.52
C VAL A 12 -1.41 -0.54 -12.55
N LEU A 13 -1.92 0.02 -11.44
CA LEU A 13 -2.70 -0.73 -10.45
C LEU A 13 -3.93 -1.42 -11.06
N ALA A 14 -4.62 -0.78 -12.00
CA ALA A 14 -5.74 -1.38 -12.71
C ALA A 14 -5.37 -2.66 -13.48
N GLN A 15 -4.12 -2.80 -13.93
CA GLN A 15 -3.64 -3.98 -14.65
C GLN A 15 -3.14 -5.10 -13.72
N LEU A 16 -2.99 -4.85 -12.42
CA LEU A 16 -2.42 -5.85 -11.49
C LEU A 16 -3.44 -6.87 -10.98
N GLY A 17 -4.70 -6.84 -11.43
CA GLY A 17 -5.78 -7.68 -10.90
C GLY A 17 -5.57 -9.20 -11.00
N ASN A 18 -4.69 -9.67 -11.88
CA ASN A 18 -4.37 -11.09 -12.05
C ASN A 18 -3.12 -11.54 -11.27
N HIS A 19 -2.47 -10.64 -10.56
CA HIS A 19 -1.34 -10.97 -9.68
C HIS A 19 -1.85 -11.48 -8.33
N LYS A 20 -0.94 -12.05 -7.53
CA LYS A 20 -1.24 -12.58 -6.20
C LYS A 20 -0.14 -12.21 -5.23
N ASN A 21 -0.50 -12.09 -3.96
CA ASN A 21 0.40 -11.90 -2.82
C ASN A 21 1.34 -10.69 -2.95
N LEU A 22 0.85 -9.62 -3.56
CA LEU A 22 1.61 -8.39 -3.68
C LEU A 22 1.71 -7.68 -2.32
N GLY A 23 2.83 -7.01 -2.08
CA GLY A 23 3.07 -6.18 -0.89
C GLY A 23 3.13 -4.69 -1.22
N ILE A 24 2.77 -3.85 -0.24
CA ILE A 24 2.94 -2.39 -0.27
C ILE A 24 4.00 -1.99 0.76
N HIS A 25 4.97 -1.21 0.30
CA HIS A 25 5.92 -0.43 1.08
C HIS A 25 6.18 0.83 0.28
N THR A 26 5.57 1.93 0.70
CA THR A 26 5.47 3.14 -0.13
C THR A 26 5.58 4.37 0.75
N GLU A 27 6.09 5.48 0.23
CA GLU A 27 6.07 6.74 0.97
C GLU A 27 4.62 7.21 1.23
N MET A 28 3.76 7.05 0.21
CA MET A 28 2.39 7.55 0.21
C MET A 28 1.38 6.45 -0.14
N PHE A 29 0.35 6.32 0.68
CA PHE A 29 -0.81 5.45 0.46
C PHE A 29 -1.98 6.25 -0.12
N ALA A 30 -2.64 5.73 -1.18
CA ALA A 30 -3.70 6.42 -1.90
C ALA A 30 -4.79 5.47 -2.43
N ASP A 31 -5.93 6.00 -2.88
CA ASP A 31 -7.14 5.24 -3.25
C ASP A 31 -6.91 4.07 -4.22
N GLY A 32 -5.98 4.23 -5.17
CA GLY A 32 -5.76 3.26 -6.25
C GLY A 32 -5.40 1.85 -5.77
N VAL A 33 -4.89 1.70 -4.54
CA VAL A 33 -4.51 0.37 -4.00
C VAL A 33 -5.69 -0.36 -3.37
N LEU A 34 -6.70 0.36 -2.86
CA LEU A 34 -7.82 -0.24 -2.12
C LEU A 34 -8.56 -1.34 -2.91
N PRO A 35 -8.85 -1.18 -4.23
CA PRO A 35 -9.50 -2.24 -4.99
C PRO A 35 -8.70 -3.54 -5.03
N LEU A 36 -7.37 -3.47 -5.08
CA LEU A 36 -6.50 -4.64 -5.10
C LEU A 36 -6.37 -5.28 -3.71
N VAL A 37 -6.37 -4.46 -2.65
CA VAL A 37 -6.41 -4.95 -1.26
C VAL A 37 -7.72 -5.69 -0.99
N ARG A 38 -8.86 -5.10 -1.35
CA ARG A 38 -10.19 -5.71 -1.18
C ARG A 38 -10.35 -7.01 -1.99
N LYS A 39 -9.66 -7.14 -3.12
CA LYS A 39 -9.61 -8.37 -3.93
C LYS A 39 -8.62 -9.42 -3.41
N GLY A 40 -7.84 -9.14 -2.37
CA GLY A 40 -6.79 -10.02 -1.85
C GLY A 40 -5.55 -10.13 -2.75
N VAL A 41 -5.46 -9.31 -3.80
CA VAL A 41 -4.28 -9.25 -4.67
C VAL A 41 -3.10 -8.65 -3.91
N ILE A 42 -3.36 -7.59 -3.13
CA ILE A 42 -2.43 -7.00 -2.19
C ILE A 42 -2.77 -7.52 -0.78
N ASN A 43 -1.87 -8.27 -0.19
CA ASN A 43 -2.00 -8.80 1.18
C ASN A 43 -0.69 -8.75 1.98
N GLY A 44 0.46 -8.48 1.32
CA GLY A 44 1.76 -8.41 1.97
C GLY A 44 2.34 -9.74 2.46
N GLU A 45 1.69 -10.88 2.20
CA GLU A 45 2.11 -12.18 2.74
C GLU A 45 3.48 -12.64 2.22
N ALA A 46 3.85 -12.24 1.00
CA ALA A 46 5.13 -12.57 0.39
C ALA A 46 6.25 -11.54 0.70
N LYS A 47 6.00 -10.54 1.55
CA LYS A 47 7.04 -9.56 1.92
C LYS A 47 8.07 -10.21 2.85
N LYS A 48 9.35 -9.86 2.65
CA LYS A 48 10.45 -10.27 3.54
C LYS A 48 10.47 -9.45 4.83
N THR A 49 10.20 -8.15 4.72
CA THR A 49 10.06 -7.19 5.82
C THR A 49 8.59 -6.86 6.03
N ASP A 50 8.16 -6.72 7.29
CA ASP A 50 6.76 -6.49 7.70
C ASP A 50 5.75 -7.37 6.94
N PRO A 51 5.86 -8.72 7.07
CA PRO A 51 4.98 -9.66 6.39
C PRO A 51 3.52 -9.45 6.82
N GLY A 52 2.62 -9.46 5.84
CA GLY A 52 1.19 -9.23 6.05
C GLY A 52 0.81 -7.77 6.31
N LYS A 53 1.76 -6.83 6.21
CA LYS A 53 1.55 -5.40 6.48
C LYS A 53 1.70 -4.54 5.24
N MET A 54 0.84 -3.55 5.11
CA MET A 54 0.98 -2.43 4.18
C MET A 54 1.68 -1.29 4.92
N VAL A 55 2.88 -0.91 4.46
CA VAL A 55 3.69 0.13 5.11
C VAL A 55 3.57 1.45 4.36
N SER A 56 3.33 2.55 5.07
CA SER A 56 3.34 3.90 4.50
C SER A 56 3.89 4.96 5.45
N THR A 57 4.47 6.04 4.92
CA THR A 57 4.88 7.21 5.71
C THR A 57 3.69 8.14 5.96
N PHE A 58 2.96 8.46 4.90
CA PHE A 58 1.75 9.25 4.98
C PHE A 58 0.68 8.70 4.04
N LEU A 59 -0.52 9.26 4.10
CA LEU A 59 -1.65 8.86 3.26
C LEU A 59 -2.32 10.11 2.68
N MET A 60 -2.81 10.01 1.45
CA MET A 60 -3.54 11.06 0.79
C MET A 60 -4.55 10.43 -0.18
N GLY A 61 -5.84 10.69 0.03
CA GLY A 61 -6.88 10.10 -0.78
C GLY A 61 -8.28 10.51 -0.33
N SER A 62 -9.28 9.74 -0.76
CA SER A 62 -10.67 9.92 -0.34
C SER A 62 -10.92 9.47 1.10
N GLN A 63 -12.11 9.77 1.62
CA GLN A 63 -12.58 9.27 2.93
C GLN A 63 -12.49 7.74 3.04
N GLU A 64 -12.59 6.99 1.93
CA GLU A 64 -12.45 5.53 1.98
C GLU A 64 -11.05 5.10 2.42
N VAL A 65 -10.00 5.85 2.09
CA VAL A 65 -8.63 5.57 2.54
C VAL A 65 -8.52 5.77 4.04
N TYR A 66 -9.03 6.89 4.55
CA TYR A 66 -9.04 7.18 5.98
C TYR A 66 -9.80 6.09 6.75
N ASN A 67 -11.02 5.75 6.32
CA ASN A 67 -11.83 4.70 6.96
C ASN A 67 -11.19 3.31 6.87
N PHE A 68 -10.44 3.04 5.79
CA PHE A 68 -9.77 1.76 5.62
C PHE A 68 -8.58 1.59 6.58
N ILE A 69 -7.89 2.69 6.89
CA ILE A 69 -6.68 2.68 7.73
C ILE A 69 -7.05 2.77 9.22
N ASP A 70 -8.18 3.41 9.54
CA ASP A 70 -8.70 3.55 10.90
C ASP A 70 -8.76 2.19 11.63
N ASP A 71 -8.02 2.10 12.74
CA ASP A 71 -7.85 0.88 13.56
C ASP A 71 -7.50 -0.41 12.79
N ASN A 72 -6.88 -0.30 11.61
CA ASN A 72 -6.56 -1.46 10.78
C ASN A 72 -5.16 -2.00 11.12
N PRO A 73 -5.02 -3.15 11.81
CA PRO A 73 -3.72 -3.70 12.16
C PRO A 73 -2.92 -4.16 10.93
N GLY A 74 -3.54 -4.29 9.76
CA GLY A 74 -2.87 -4.59 8.50
C GLY A 74 -2.09 -3.41 7.91
N VAL A 75 -2.23 -2.21 8.46
CA VAL A 75 -1.55 -1.00 8.01
C VAL A 75 -0.54 -0.54 9.06
N LEU A 76 0.69 -0.28 8.64
CA LEU A 76 1.76 0.27 9.46
C LEU A 76 2.12 1.66 8.94
N MET A 77 1.72 2.68 9.70
CA MET A 77 2.15 4.06 9.47
C MET A 77 3.48 4.26 10.20
N MET A 78 4.57 4.39 9.43
CA MET A 78 5.94 4.48 9.95
C MET A 78 6.52 5.85 9.65
N ASP A 79 7.58 6.24 10.35
CA ASP A 79 8.27 7.49 10.04
C ASP A 79 9.03 7.40 8.70
N VAL A 80 9.34 8.56 8.12
CA VAL A 80 10.03 8.62 6.82
C VAL A 80 11.44 8.01 6.88
N GLY A 81 12.09 8.05 8.04
CA GLY A 81 13.40 7.45 8.24
C GLY A 81 13.38 5.93 8.22
N TYR A 82 12.24 5.28 8.46
CA TYR A 82 12.07 3.85 8.23
C TYR A 82 11.65 3.56 6.78
N THR A 83 10.56 4.17 6.33
CA THR A 83 9.93 3.79 5.05
C THR A 83 10.80 4.15 3.85
N ASN A 84 11.58 5.23 3.93
CA ASN A 84 12.42 5.72 2.83
C ASN A 84 13.92 5.45 3.03
N ASP A 85 14.30 4.64 4.03
CA ASP A 85 15.68 4.15 4.16
C ASP A 85 15.95 3.12 3.04
N PRO A 86 16.96 3.34 2.18
CA PRO A 86 17.31 2.39 1.11
C PRO A 86 17.73 0.99 1.60
N TYR A 87 18.02 0.82 2.90
CA TYR A 87 18.41 -0.46 3.49
C TYR A 87 17.24 -1.24 4.10
N VAL A 88 16.03 -0.65 4.14
CA VAL A 88 14.79 -1.26 4.64
C VAL A 88 13.94 -1.74 3.47
#